data_AF-F6KLL2-F1
#
_entry.id   AF-F6KLL2-F1
#
_cell.length_a   1.000
_cell.length_b   1.000
_cell.length_c   1.000
_cell.angle_alpha   90.00
_cell.angle_beta   90.00
_cell.angle_gamma   90.00
#
_symmetry.space_group_name_H-M   'P 1'
#
loop_
_entity.id
_entity.type
_entity.pdbx_description
1 polymer ?
#
loop_
_entity_poly.entity_id
_entity_poly.type
_entity_poly.pdbx_seq_one_letter_code
_entity_poly.pdbx_strand_id
1 'polypeptide(L)' 'MIKKDYAQIKETLYTETLANGLKVYLLPKNDFQKTYGLFTTDYG' A
#
# COMPACT_ATOMS: atom_id res chain seq x y z
N MET A 1 6.51 7.98 6.14
CA MET A 1 6.17 6.54 6.04
C MET A 1 5.65 5.97 7.36
N ILE A 2 4.46 5.37 7.36
CA ILE A 2 3.81 4.66 8.48
C ILE A 2 3.81 3.17 8.17
N LYS A 3 4.25 2.32 9.10
CA LYS A 3 4.25 0.86 8.97
C LYS A 3 3.12 0.27 9.81
N LYS A 4 2.35 -0.66 9.26
CA LYS A 4 1.30 -1.40 9.96
C LYS A 4 1.46 -2.89 9.73
N ASP A 5 1.68 -3.62 10.81
CA ASP A 5 1.84 -5.08 10.80
C ASP A 5 0.49 -5.77 11.09
N TYR A 6 0.03 -6.60 10.17
CA TYR A 6 -1.18 -7.41 10.26
C TYR A 6 -0.81 -8.86 10.60
N ALA A 7 -0.65 -9.14 11.89
CA ALA A 7 -0.19 -10.45 12.37
C ALA A 7 -1.07 -11.63 11.95
N GLN A 8 -2.39 -11.43 11.84
CA GLN A 8 -3.35 -12.49 11.49
C GLN A 8 -3.13 -13.07 10.10
N ILE A 9 -2.69 -12.23 9.15
CA ILE A 9 -2.42 -12.61 7.76
C ILE A 9 -0.92 -12.59 7.44
N LYS A 10 -0.07 -12.28 8.43
CA LYS A 10 1.40 -12.15 8.31
C LYS A 10 1.84 -11.17 7.23
N GLU A 11 1.12 -10.04 7.11
CA GLU A 11 1.41 -9.02 6.11
C GLU A 11 1.78 -7.68 6.75
N THR A 12 2.67 -6.95 6.07
CA THR A 12 3.09 -5.62 6.49
C THR A 12 2.67 -4.61 5.43
N LEU A 13 1.83 -3.66 5.83
CA LEU A 13 1.41 -2.54 4.98
C LEU A 13 2.26 -1.31 5.30
N TYR A 14 2.82 -0.71 4.27
CA TYR A 14 3.48 0.58 4.36
C TYR A 14 2.57 1.64 3.75
N THR A 15 2.44 2.78 4.43
CA THR A 15 1.57 3.87 3.99
C THR A 15 2.32 5.18 4.08
N GLU A 16 2.19 6.01 3.06
CA GLU A 16 2.82 7.33 3.03
C GLU A 16 1.94 8.33 2.28
N THR A 17 1.88 9.55 2.80
CA THR A 17 1.32 10.68 2.08
C THR A 17 2.47 11.49 1.53
N LEU A 18 2.57 11.60 0.21
CA LEU A 18 3.57 12.41 -0.47
C LEU A 18 3.27 13.90 -0.32
N ALA A 19 4.26 14.76 -0.58
CA ALA A 19 4.11 16.21 -0.47
C ALA A 19 3.01 16.80 -1.38
N ASN A 20 2.70 16.13 -2.49
CA ASN A 20 1.61 16.50 -3.40
C ASN A 20 0.22 16.00 -2.93
N GLY A 21 0.11 15.43 -1.74
CA GLY A 21 -1.14 14.90 -1.16
C GLY A 21 -1.50 13.49 -1.61
N LEU A 22 -0.73 12.87 -2.52
CA LEU A 22 -0.99 11.49 -2.95
C LEU A 22 -0.76 10.51 -1.78
N LYS A 23 -1.77 9.71 -1.49
CA LYS A 23 -1.68 8.60 -0.52
C LYS A 23 -1.21 7.34 -1.23
N VAL A 24 -0.04 6.85 -0.84
CA VAL A 24 0.60 5.65 -1.37
C VAL A 24 0.48 4.53 -0.34
N TYR A 25 0.02 3.37 -0.81
CA TYR A 25 -0.04 2.12 -0.04
C TYR A 25 0.85 1.09 -0.71
N LEU A 26 1.81 0.54 0.03
CA LEU A 26 2.74 -0.47 -0.45
C LEU A 26 2.60 -1.73 0.41
N LEU A 27 2.26 -2.84 -0.26
CA LEU A 27 2.11 -4.15 0.35
C LEU A 27 3.04 -5.14 -0.36
N PRO A 28 4.23 -5.42 0.19
CA PRO A 28 5.16 -6.38 -0.40
C PRO A 28 4.56 -7.79 -0.40
N LYS A 29 4.53 -8.41 -1.58
CA LYS A 29 4.04 -9.77 -1.80
C LYS A 29 5.13 -10.58 -2.50
N ASN A 30 6.18 -10.93 -1.76
CA ASN A 30 7.37 -11.58 -2.32
C ASN A 30 7.04 -12.96 -2.94
N ASP A 31 5.96 -13.61 -2.49
CA ASP A 31 5.52 -14.91 -3.01
C ASP A 31 4.65 -14.81 -4.28
N PHE A 32 4.36 -13.59 -4.75
CA PHE A 32 3.52 -13.36 -5.93
C PHE A 32 4.38 -13.08 -7.17
N GLN A 33 4.07 -13.76 -8.28
CA GLN A 33 4.74 -13.55 -9.56
C GLN A 33 4.22 -12.33 -10.34
N LYS A 34 3.17 -11.66 -9.83
CA LYS A 34 2.52 -10.52 -10.49
C LYS A 34 2.51 -9.32 -9.56
N THR A 35 2.87 -8.17 -10.11
CA THR A 35 2.77 -6.87 -9.45
C THR A 35 1.46 -6.19 -9.85
N TYR A 36 0.72 -5.71 -8.85
CA TYR A 36 -0.53 -5.00 -9.06
C TYR A 36 -0.40 -3.55 -8.59
N GLY A 37 -0.96 -2.61 -9.36
CA GLY A 37 -1.07 -1.21 -9.00
C GLY A 37 -2.52 -0.76 -9.15
N LEU A 38 -3.07 -0.14 -8.10
CA LEU A 38 -4.40 0.45 -8.12
C LEU A 38 -4.25 1.97 -7.98
N PHE A 39 -4.85 2.69 -8.91
CA PHE A 39 -5.00 4.14 -8.82
C PHE A 39 -6.48 4.43 -8.61
N THR A 40 -6.79 5.08 -7.50
CA THR A 40 -8.14 5.50 -7.18
C THR A 40 -8.13 7.01 -7.05
N THR A 41 -9.03 7.66 -7.76
CA THR A 41 -9.31 9.09 -7.59
C THR A 41 -10.71 9.20 -7.03
N ASP A 42 -10.90 10.12 -6.09
CA ASP A 42 -12.23 10.50 -5.62
C ASP A 42 -12.82 11.46 -6.65
N TYR A 43 -13.78 10.98 -7.43
CA TYR A 43 -14.43 11.73 -8.51
C TYR A 43 -15.94 11.55 -8.36
N GLY A 44 -16.67 12.67 -8.31
CA GLY A 44 -18.12 12.74 -8.17
C GLY A 44 -18.67 13.95 -8.90
#